data_AF-A0A3D0JFV0-F1
#
_entry.id   AF-A0A3D0JFV0-F1
#
_cell.length_a   1.000
_cell.length_b   1.000
_cell.length_c   1.000
_cell.angle_alpha   90.00
_cell.angle_beta   90.00
_cell.angle_gamma   90.00
#
_symmetry.space_group_name_H-M   'P 1'
#
loop_
_entity.id
_entity.type
_entity.pdbx_description
1 polymer ?
#
loop_
_entity_poly.entity_id
_entity_poly.type
_entity_poly.pdbx_seq_one_letter_code
_entity_poly.pdbx_strand_id
1 'polypeptide(L)'
;TSSTDLDAASDTVTLTLDDDSVVECEVLNIFAVKVKGTLKNFIALLPTELPDGKEPTVWLYEYRDAKNSKDIEIIPIESDDDYDAAAKAYTNWANSLDDE
;
A
#
# COMPACT_ATOMS: atom_id res chain seq x y z
N THR A 1 13.03 -14.71 -14.92
CA THR A 1 13.22 -15.29 -13.57
C THR A 1 13.80 -14.21 -12.70
N SER A 2 12.95 -13.41 -12.08
CA SER A 2 13.39 -12.34 -11.19
C SER A 2 12.96 -12.74 -9.80
N SER A 3 13.92 -13.28 -9.05
CA SER A 3 13.77 -13.61 -7.63
C SER A 3 13.80 -12.30 -6.85
N THR A 4 12.68 -11.91 -6.26
CA THR A 4 12.66 -10.83 -5.27
C THR A 4 13.14 -11.42 -3.94
N ASP A 5 14.36 -11.06 -3.56
CA ASP A 5 14.97 -11.44 -2.29
C ASP A 5 14.31 -10.63 -1.18
N LEU A 6 13.60 -11.32 -0.28
CA LEU A 6 12.88 -10.72 0.84
C LEU A 6 13.83 -10.74 2.05
N ASP A 7 14.62 -9.68 2.23
CA ASP A 7 15.47 -9.48 3.41
C ASP A 7 14.62 -9.06 4.62
N ALA A 8 14.83 -9.73 5.74
CA ALA A 8 13.85 -9.93 6.81
C ALA A 8 13.87 -8.87 7.94
N ALA A 9 13.95 -7.57 7.63
CA ALA A 9 14.03 -6.53 8.67
C ALA A 9 13.12 -5.29 8.50
N SER A 10 12.50 -5.08 7.34
CA SER A 10 11.60 -3.95 7.10
C SER A 10 10.36 -4.40 6.32
N ASP A 11 9.17 -3.97 6.73
CA ASP A 11 7.91 -4.14 5.97
C ASP A 11 7.95 -3.18 4.77
N THR A 12 8.86 -3.44 3.82
CA THR A 12 9.05 -2.66 2.59
C THR A 12 8.66 -3.53 1.41
N VAL A 13 7.84 -2.98 0.51
CA VAL A 13 7.44 -3.63 -0.73
C VAL A 13 8.17 -2.98 -1.91
N THR A 14 8.68 -3.81 -2.80
CA THR A 14 9.26 -3.37 -4.06
C THR A 14 8.17 -3.39 -5.12
N LEU A 15 7.76 -2.21 -5.62
CA LEU A 15 6.76 -2.09 -6.67
C LEU A 15 7.45 -1.95 -8.02
N THR A 16 7.06 -2.78 -8.98
CA THR A 16 7.47 -2.59 -10.39
C THR A 16 6.39 -1.78 -11.09
N LEU A 17 6.75 -0.59 -11.57
CA LEU A 17 5.88 0.28 -12.34
C LEU A 17 5.74 -0.25 -13.78
N ASP A 18 4.74 0.25 -14.52
CA ASP A 18 4.52 -0.09 -15.93
C ASP A 18 5.69 0.34 -16.85
N ASP A 19 6.49 1.31 -16.41
CA ASP A 19 7.67 1.84 -17.11
C ASP A 19 8.95 0.98 -16.89
N ASP A 20 8.84 -0.24 -16.36
CA ASP A 20 9.98 -1.11 -15.94
C ASP A 20 10.81 -0.53 -14.77
N SER A 21 10.45 0.66 -14.28
CA SER A 21 11.05 1.28 -13.11
C SER A 21 10.64 0.55 -11.83
N VAL A 22 11.61 0.33 -10.94
CA VAL A 22 11.42 -0.30 -9.64
C VAL A 22 11.46 0.77 -8.56
N VAL A 23 10.38 0.88 -7.79
CA VAL A 23 10.30 1.79 -6.64
C VAL A 23 10.20 0.99 -5.35
N GLU A 24 10.99 1.38 -4.36
CA GLU A 24 10.87 0.84 -3.01
C GLU A 24 9.82 1.65 -2.24
N CYS A 25 8.83 0.96 -1.70
CA CYS A 25 7.75 1.55 -0.93
C CYS A 25 7.77 0.98 0.49
N GLU A 26 7.73 1.86 1.48
CA GLU A 26 7.54 1.48 2.86
C GLU A 26 6.05 1.21 3.11
N VAL A 27 5.73 0.09 3.75
CA VAL A 27 4.38 -0.23 4.17
C VAL A 27 4.09 0.55 5.45
N LEU A 28 3.26 1.58 5.35
CA LEU A 28 2.86 2.38 6.52
C LEU A 28 1.89 1.60 7.40
N ASN A 29 0.86 1.02 6.77
CA ASN A 29 -0.16 0.26 7.48
C ASN A 29 -0.99 -0.61 6.52
N ILE A 30 -1.51 -1.74 7.03
CA ILE A 30 -2.47 -2.62 6.35
C ILE A 30 -3.72 -2.73 7.22
N PHE A 31 -4.88 -2.41 6.65
CA PHE A 31 -6.12 -2.38 7.40
C PHE A 31 -7.31 -2.85 6.57
N ALA A 32 -8.29 -3.46 7.24
CA ALA A 32 -9.51 -3.96 6.62
C ALA A 32 -10.65 -2.95 6.79
N VAL A 33 -11.24 -2.49 5.69
CA VAL A 33 -12.37 -1.57 5.69
C VAL A 33 -13.59 -2.24 5.09
N LYS A 34 -14.75 -2.03 5.74
CA LYS A 34 -16.02 -2.55 5.25
C LYS A 34 -16.69 -1.53 4.34
N VAL A 35 -16.57 -1.73 3.04
CA VAL A 35 -17.14 -0.85 2.01
C VAL A 35 -18.44 -1.48 1.49
N LYS A 36 -19.56 -0.75 1.59
CA LYS A 36 -20.89 -1.21 1.12
C LYS A 36 -21.29 -2.62 1.57
N GLY A 37 -20.87 -3.04 2.77
CA GLY A 37 -21.17 -4.36 3.31
C GLY A 37 -20.13 -5.45 3.03
N THR A 38 -19.13 -5.18 2.20
CA THR A 38 -18.04 -6.10 1.84
C THR A 38 -16.77 -5.72 2.59
N LEU A 39 -16.12 -6.67 3.24
CA LEU A 39 -14.83 -6.44 3.89
C LEU A 39 -13.73 -6.50 2.83
N LYS A 40 -12.95 -5.43 2.71
CA LYS A 40 -11.83 -5.30 1.79
C LYS A 40 -10.59 -4.89 2.56
N ASN A 41 -9.44 -5.40 2.16
CA ASN A 41 -8.17 -5.02 2.77
C ASN A 41 -7.52 -3.94 1.93
N PHE A 42 -6.95 -2.96 2.60
CA PHE A 42 -6.25 -1.86 1.99
C PHE A 42 -4.86 -1.75 2.59
N ILE A 43 -3.94 -1.27 1.77
CA ILE A 43 -2.55 -1.05 2.14
C ILE A 43 -2.17 0.40 1.82
N ALA A 44 -1.52 1.05 2.77
CA ALA A 44 -0.94 2.37 2.62
C ALA A 44 0.57 2.22 2.40
N LEU A 45 1.03 2.68 1.24
CA LEU A 45 2.41 2.58 0.79
C LEU A 45 3.02 3.97 0.66
N LEU A 46 4.24 4.16 1.13
CA LEU A 46 4.98 5.41 0.94
C LEU A 46 6.25 5.13 0.13
N PRO A 47 6.35 5.60 -1.12
CA PRO A 47 7.58 5.45 -1.90
C PRO A 47 8.72 6.21 -1.23
N THR A 48 9.85 5.55 -0.99
CA THR A 48 11.03 6.18 -0.37
C THR A 48 11.80 7.04 -1.37
N GLU A 49 11.77 6.66 -2.65
CA GLU A 49 12.41 7.39 -3.73
C GLU A 49 11.46 7.54 -4.93
N LEU A 50 11.09 8.78 -5.25
CA LEU A 50 10.34 9.09 -6.47
C LEU A 50 11.32 9.54 -7.57
N PRO A 51 11.21 9.00 -8.79
CA PRO A 51 12.15 9.30 -9.88
C PRO A 51 12.15 10.78 -10.33
N ASP A 52 11.16 11.56 -9.89
CA ASP A 52 10.94 12.95 -10.30
C ASP A 52 11.26 13.98 -9.19
N GLY A 53 11.88 13.56 -8.07
CA GLY A 53 12.21 14.46 -6.95
C GLY A 53 10.98 15.09 -6.27
N LYS A 54 9.79 14.51 -6.50
CA LYS A 54 8.55 14.89 -5.84
C LYS A 54 8.56 14.43 -4.39
N GLU A 55 7.80 15.14 -3.56
CA GLU A 55 7.60 14.73 -2.17
C GLU A 55 6.94 13.34 -2.12
N PRO A 56 7.47 12.42 -1.29
CA PRO A 56 6.89 11.10 -1.15
C PRO A 56 5.45 11.24 -0.64
N THR A 57 4.51 10.72 -1.42
CA THR A 57 3.08 10.81 -1.11
C THR A 57 2.54 9.40 -0.85
N VAL A 58 1.68 9.27 0.15
CA VAL A 58 1.04 7.98 0.48
C VAL A 58 0.16 7.52 -0.67
N TRP A 59 0.37 6.29 -1.12
CA TRP A 59 -0.44 5.62 -2.11
C TRP A 59 -1.32 4.57 -1.44
N LEU A 60 -2.61 4.60 -1.74
CA LEU A 60 -3.60 3.67 -1.19
C LEU A 60 -4.02 2.67 -2.27
N TYR A 61 -3.94 1.39 -1.93
CA TYR A 61 -4.30 0.29 -2.82
C TYR A 61 -5.13 -0.76 -2.10
N GLU A 62 -5.92 -1.53 -2.85
CA GLU A 62 -6.56 -2.73 -2.34
C GLU A 62 -5.50 -3.85 -2.26
N TYR A 63 -5.38 -4.42 -1.06
CA TYR A 63 -4.46 -5.51 -0.75
C TYR A 63 -5.16 -6.85 -0.91
N ARG A 64 -4.59 -7.75 -1.74
CA ARG A 64 -5.03 -9.14 -1.83
C ARG A 64 -3.87 -10.11 -1.59
N ASP A 65 -4.06 -10.94 -0.58
CA ASP A 65 -3.16 -12.05 -0.27
C ASP A 65 -3.25 -13.11 -1.39
N ALA A 66 -2.20 -13.26 -2.19
CA ALA A 66 -2.14 -14.37 -3.13
C ALA A 66 -1.83 -15.64 -2.35
N LYS A 67 -2.82 -16.53 -2.27
CA LYS A 67 -2.90 -17.73 -1.41
C LYS A 67 -1.72 -18.73 -1.46
N ASN A 68 -0.61 -18.51 -2.17
CA ASN A 68 0.39 -19.56 -2.42
C ASN A 68 1.87 -19.16 -2.59
N SER A 69 2.26 -17.90 -2.50
CA SER A 69 3.68 -17.51 -2.46
C SER A 69 3.77 -16.10 -1.91
N LYS A 70 4.97 -15.65 -1.55
CA LYS A 70 5.28 -14.31 -1.00
C LYS A 70 4.87 -13.13 -1.91
N ASP A 71 4.03 -13.37 -2.91
CA ASP A 71 3.45 -12.41 -3.82
C ASP A 71 2.19 -11.81 -3.19
N ILE A 72 2.16 -10.49 -3.10
CA ILE A 72 0.98 -9.73 -2.73
C ILE A 72 0.44 -9.08 -4.00
N GLU A 73 -0.87 -9.14 -4.20
CA GLU A 73 -1.52 -8.49 -5.33
C GLU A 73 -2.03 -7.13 -4.87
N ILE A 74 -1.42 -6.08 -5.43
CA ILE A 74 -1.75 -4.68 -5.15
C ILE A 74 -2.63 -4.18 -6.28
N ILE A 75 -3.86 -3.80 -5.96
CA ILE A 75 -4.88 -3.43 -6.95
C ILE A 75 -5.25 -1.96 -6.79
N PRO A 76 -5.23 -1.15 -7.87
CA PRO A 76 -5.66 0.24 -7.82
C PRO A 76 -7.14 0.34 -7.43
N ILE A 77 -7.42 1.30 -6.56
CA ILE A 77 -8.79 1.58 -6.13
C ILE A 77 -9.48 2.42 -7.21
N GLU A 78 -10.37 1.81 -7.98
CA GLU A 78 -11.09 2.52 -9.07
C GLU A 78 -12.36 3.25 -8.58
N SER A 79 -12.83 2.90 -7.39
CA SER A 79 -14.09 3.37 -6.82
C SER A 79 -13.83 4.41 -5.74
N ASP A 80 -14.38 5.60 -5.93
CA ASP A 80 -14.22 6.74 -5.00
C ASP A 80 -14.68 6.40 -3.57
N ASP A 81 -15.73 5.58 -3.43
CA ASP A 81 -16.25 5.11 -2.13
C ASP A 81 -15.25 4.21 -1.40
N ASP A 82 -14.55 3.35 -2.14
CA ASP A 82 -13.49 2.50 -1.59
C ASP A 82 -12.27 3.36 -1.20
N TYR A 83 -11.95 4.38 -2.00
CA TYR A 83 -10.82 5.29 -1.75
C TYR A 83 -11.09 6.18 -0.53
N ASP A 84 -12.27 6.80 -0.43
CA ASP A 84 -12.69 7.58 0.75
C ASP A 84 -12.64 6.73 2.02
N ALA A 85 -13.18 5.51 1.96
CA ALA A 85 -13.19 4.60 3.09
C ALA A 85 -11.75 4.21 3.52
N ALA A 86 -10.87 3.94 2.55
CA ALA A 86 -9.47 3.63 2.80
C ALA A 86 -8.71 4.85 3.37
N ALA A 87 -8.86 6.01 2.75
CA ALA A 87 -8.23 7.27 3.17
C ALA A 87 -8.70 7.69 4.57
N LYS A 88 -9.99 7.51 4.87
CA LYS A 88 -10.54 7.79 6.20
C LYS A 88 -9.97 6.85 7.26
N ALA A 89 -9.84 5.57 6.96
CA ALA A 89 -9.24 4.60 7.88
C ALA A 89 -7.76 4.92 8.13
N TYR A 90 -7.01 5.22 7.07
CA TYR A 90 -5.61 5.67 7.17
C TYR A 90 -5.49 6.97 7.99
N THR A 91 -6.30 7.98 7.68
CA THR A 91 -6.29 9.28 8.38
C THR A 91 -6.62 9.12 9.86
N ASN A 92 -7.59 8.26 10.20
CA ASN A 92 -7.93 7.99 11.60
C ASN A 92 -6.76 7.34 12.35
N TRP A 93 -6.09 6.37 11.72
CA TRP A 93 -4.87 5.79 12.28
C TRP A 93 -3.73 6.83 12.42
N ALA A 94 -3.49 7.64 11.39
CA ALA A 94 -2.43 8.65 11.39
C ALA A 94 -2.66 9.70 12.48
N ASN A 95 -3.88 10.25 12.58
CA ASN A 95 -4.22 11.19 13.66
C ASN A 95 -4.06 10.53 15.04
N SER A 96 -4.32 9.23 15.17
CA SER A 96 -4.10 8.51 16.43
C SER A 96 -2.61 8.35 16.79
N LEU A 97 -1.68 8.59 15.88
CA LEU A 97 -0.23 8.57 16.15
C LEU A 97 0.33 9.95 16.52
N ASP A 98 -0.29 11.04 16.04
CA ASP A 98 0.15 12.42 16.28
C ASP A 98 -0.27 12.97 17.67
N ASP A 99 -1.16 12.29 18.39
CA ASP A 99 -1.73 12.73 19.69
C ASP A 99 -0.90 12.32 20.94
N GLU A 100 0.39 11.97 20.82
CA GLU A 100 1.30 11.68 21.98
C GLU A 100 2.52 12.62 22.09
#